data_AF-A0A0Q4FNL7-F1
#
_entry.id   AF-A0A0Q4FNL7-F1
#
_cell.length_a   1.000
_cell.length_b   1.000
_cell.length_c   1.000
_cell.angle_alpha   90.00
_cell.angle_beta   90.00
_cell.angle_gamma   90.00
#
_symmetry.space_group_name_H-M   'P 1'
#
loop_
_entity.id
_entity.type
_entity.pdbx_description
1 polymer ?
#
loop_
_entity_poly.entity_id
_entity_poly.type
_entity_poly.pdbx_seq_one_letter_code
_entity_poly.pdbx_strand_id
1 'polypeptide(L)'
;MANPSNFLTRNKSIILYGLFLALLLFLLKWLEFRLIIISHAFEIYAGSIAVIFTALGIWLALKLTKPKTILIEKEVFTQKPEIFTLNENALARLNISKRELEVLQLMSTGLSNQEIALKLFVSLNTIKTHNARLFEKLEVKRRTQAIETAKRLHIIP
;
A
#
# COMPACT_ATOMS: atom_id res chain seq x y z
N MET A 1 25.01 -71.40 41.51
CA MET A 1 24.52 -70.04 41.19
C MET A 1 25.62 -69.05 41.50
N ALA A 2 26.26 -68.44 40.50
CA ALA A 2 27.42 -67.56 40.69
C ALA A 2 26.95 -66.15 41.10
N ASN A 3 27.48 -65.65 42.22
CA ASN A 3 27.11 -64.38 42.83
C ASN A 3 27.65 -63.20 42.00
N PRO A 4 26.81 -62.28 41.46
CA PRO A 4 27.24 -61.23 40.52
C PRO A 4 28.15 -60.15 41.14
N SER A 5 28.26 -60.08 42.46
CA SER A 5 29.07 -59.08 43.17
C SER A 5 30.59 -59.27 43.00
N ASN A 6 31.07 -60.49 42.75
CA ASN A 6 32.51 -60.78 42.62
C ASN A 6 33.12 -60.32 41.28
N PHE A 7 32.30 -60.10 40.25
CA PHE A 7 32.77 -59.61 38.95
C PHE A 7 33.13 -58.12 39.00
N LEU A 8 32.32 -57.31 39.69
CA LEU A 8 32.55 -55.87 39.86
C LEU A 8 33.81 -55.58 40.67
N THR A 9 34.08 -56.37 41.73
CA THR A 9 35.26 -56.17 42.58
C THR A 9 36.54 -56.61 41.90
N ARG A 10 36.51 -57.72 41.13
CA ARG A 10 37.67 -58.22 40.38
C ARG A 10 38.10 -57.28 39.24
N ASN A 11 37.13 -56.65 38.58
CA ASN A 11 37.38 -55.78 37.42
C ASN A 11 37.28 -54.29 37.75
N LYS A 12 37.31 -53.92 39.04
CA LYS A 12 37.08 -52.57 39.54
C LYS A 12 37.94 -51.50 38.85
N SER A 13 39.23 -51.78 38.61
CA SER A 13 40.14 -50.84 37.95
C SER A 13 39.75 -50.57 36.50
N ILE A 14 39.35 -51.61 35.75
CA ILE A 14 38.93 -51.48 34.34
C ILE A 14 37.64 -50.65 34.26
N ILE A 15 36.69 -50.89 35.18
CA ILE A 15 35.44 -50.13 35.27
C ILE A 15 35.74 -48.67 35.65
N LEU A 16 36.66 -48.42 36.58
CA LEU A 16 37.05 -47.08 37.00
C LEU A 16 37.70 -46.29 35.85
N TYR A 17 38.63 -46.89 35.11
CA TYR A 17 39.24 -46.25 33.95
C TYR A 17 38.24 -46.04 32.82
N GLY A 18 37.31 -46.97 32.59
CA GLY A 18 36.23 -46.81 31.62
C GLY A 18 35.27 -45.67 31.98
N LEU A 19 34.89 -45.57 33.25
CA LEU A 19 34.05 -44.47 33.76
C LEU A 19 34.77 -43.12 33.62
N PHE A 20 36.05 -43.09 33.97
CA PHE A 20 36.87 -41.88 33.86
C PHE A 20 37.01 -41.43 32.40
N LEU A 21 37.26 -42.37 31.49
CA LEU A 21 37.33 -42.08 30.05
C LEU A 21 35.99 -41.58 29.50
N ALA A 22 34.87 -42.19 29.89
CA ALA A 22 33.54 -41.74 29.51
C ALA A 22 33.25 -40.33 30.02
N LEU A 23 33.64 -40.02 31.26
CA LEU A 23 33.48 -38.70 31.86
C LEU A 23 34.36 -37.65 31.15
N LEU A 24 35.59 -38.01 30.81
CA LEU A 24 36.52 -37.14 30.08
C LEU A 24 36.04 -36.85 28.67
N LEU A 25 35.56 -37.86 27.94
CA LEU A 25 34.96 -37.69 26.61
C LEU A 25 33.69 -36.85 26.67
N PHE A 26 32.85 -37.07 27.68
CA PHE A 26 31.65 -36.26 27.89
C PHE A 26 32.02 -34.79 28.13
N LEU A 27 32.99 -34.53 29.00
CA LEU A 27 33.46 -33.18 29.30
C LEU A 27 34.08 -32.50 28.08
N LEU A 28 34.88 -33.23 27.31
CA LEU A 28 35.50 -32.72 26.07
C LEU A 28 34.43 -32.33 25.06
N LYS A 29 33.46 -33.21 24.82
CA LYS A 29 32.37 -32.98 23.88
C LYS A 29 31.45 -31.84 24.33
N TRP A 30 31.23 -31.71 25.64
CA TRP A 30 30.50 -30.59 26.24
C TRP A 30 31.24 -29.26 26.02
N LEU A 31 32.57 -29.26 26.18
CA LEU A 31 33.39 -28.06 25.99
C LEU A 31 33.46 -27.67 24.51
N GLU A 32 33.60 -28.63 23.59
CA GLU A 32 33.52 -28.41 22.15
C GLU A 32 32.18 -27.80 21.77
N PHE A 33 31.07 -28.37 22.24
CA PHE A 33 29.73 -27.83 21.98
C PHE A 33 29.62 -26.38 22.47
N ARG A 34 30.11 -26.11 23.68
CA ARG A 34 30.11 -24.75 24.26
C ARG A 34 31.00 -23.77 23.48
N LEU A 35 32.20 -24.18 23.07
CA LEU A 35 33.15 -23.33 22.32
C LEU A 35 32.75 -23.11 20.86
N ILE A 36 32.22 -24.13 20.20
CA ILE A 36 31.66 -24.04 18.84
C ILE A 36 30.47 -23.07 18.85
N ILE A 37 29.59 -23.17 19.83
CA ILE A 37 28.46 -22.25 19.96
C ILE A 37 28.91 -20.82 20.22
N ILE A 38 29.96 -20.59 21.02
CA ILE A 38 30.48 -19.23 21.29
C ILE A 38 31.18 -18.64 20.05
N SER A 39 31.97 -19.43 19.33
CA SER A 39 32.71 -18.95 18.15
C SER A 39 31.82 -18.75 16.92
N HIS A 40 30.79 -19.59 16.74
CA HIS A 40 29.83 -19.49 15.63
C HIS A 40 28.56 -18.73 16.03
N ALA A 41 28.52 -18.15 17.25
CA ALA A 41 27.38 -17.39 17.75
C ALA A 41 26.97 -16.27 16.78
N PHE A 42 27.95 -15.60 16.17
CA PHE A 42 27.69 -14.52 15.23
C PHE A 42 27.04 -15.03 13.93
N GLU A 43 27.52 -16.14 13.36
CA GLU A 43 26.95 -16.75 12.15
C GLU A 43 25.54 -17.29 12.41
N ILE A 44 25.34 -17.95 13.56
CA ILE A 44 24.03 -18.48 13.98
C ILE A 44 23.04 -17.32 14.23
N TYR A 45 23.49 -16.23 14.86
CA TYR A 45 22.67 -15.04 15.11
C TYR A 45 22.32 -14.31 13.82
N ALA A 46 23.31 -14.07 12.95
CA ALA A 46 23.10 -13.45 11.65
C ALA A 46 22.18 -14.29 10.76
N GLY A 47 22.35 -15.62 10.76
CA GLY A 47 21.47 -16.56 10.06
C GLY A 47 20.04 -16.54 10.61
N SER A 48 19.88 -16.51 11.94
CA SER A 48 18.56 -16.42 12.59
C SER A 48 17.85 -15.11 12.24
N ILE A 49 18.57 -13.99 12.28
CA ILE A 49 18.06 -12.68 11.86
C ILE A 49 17.65 -12.73 10.39
N ALA A 50 18.51 -13.25 9.51
CA ALA A 50 18.20 -13.34 8.08
C ALA A 50 16.92 -14.13 7.82
N VAL A 51 16.75 -15.28 8.46
CA VAL A 51 15.52 -16.10 8.34
C VAL A 51 14.28 -15.33 8.82
N ILE A 52 14.38 -14.63 9.94
CA ILE A 52 13.27 -13.81 10.48
C ILE A 52 12.91 -12.69 9.50
N PHE A 53 13.90 -11.94 9.00
CA PHE A 53 13.68 -10.83 8.07
C PHE A 53 13.17 -11.30 6.71
N THR A 54 13.66 -12.43 6.18
CA THR A 54 13.15 -13.02 4.94
C THR A 54 11.70 -13.46 5.09
N ALA A 55 11.35 -14.14 6.19
CA ALA A 55 9.98 -14.56 6.45
C ALA A 55 9.06 -13.35 6.63
N LEU A 56 9.49 -12.33 7.38
CA LEU A 56 8.73 -11.10 7.61
C LEU A 56 8.56 -10.29 6.32
N GLY A 57 9.61 -10.19 5.50
CA GLY A 57 9.58 -9.52 4.21
C GLY A 57 8.62 -10.19 3.23
N ILE A 58 8.66 -11.52 3.11
CA ILE A 58 7.72 -12.29 2.27
C ILE A 58 6.29 -12.10 2.78
N TRP A 59 6.07 -12.24 4.09
CA TRP A 59 4.75 -12.04 4.69
C TRP A 59 4.22 -10.63 4.47
N LEU A 60 5.05 -9.61 4.66
CA LEU A 60 4.69 -8.21 4.50
C LEU A 60 4.43 -7.87 3.03
N ALA A 61 5.26 -8.39 2.12
CA ALA A 61 5.05 -8.25 0.68
C ALA A 61 3.71 -8.87 0.27
N LEU A 62 3.39 -10.08 0.70
CA LEU A 62 2.09 -10.72 0.43
C LEU A 62 0.91 -9.99 1.10
N LYS A 63 1.12 -9.35 2.25
CA LYS A 63 0.09 -8.60 2.98
C LYS A 63 -0.21 -7.24 2.37
N LEU A 64 0.83 -6.52 1.93
CA LEU A 64 0.71 -5.19 1.31
C LEU A 64 0.38 -5.27 -0.18
N THR A 65 0.86 -6.31 -0.87
CA THR A 65 0.59 -6.57 -2.29
C THR A 65 -0.68 -7.40 -2.44
N LYS A 66 -1.73 -7.10 -1.67
CA LYS A 66 -3.08 -7.43 -2.10
C LYS A 66 -3.51 -6.27 -2.99
N PRO A 67 -3.31 -6.32 -4.32
CA PRO A 67 -3.79 -5.27 -5.16
C PRO A 67 -5.30 -5.49 -5.17
N LYS A 68 -6.03 -4.71 -4.38
CA LYS A 68 -7.43 -4.46 -4.68
C LYS A 68 -7.50 -3.52 -5.89
N THR A 69 -6.70 -3.78 -6.92
CA THR A 69 -7.15 -3.58 -8.29
C THR A 69 -8.17 -4.67 -8.50
N ILE A 70 -9.38 -4.34 -8.11
CA ILE A 70 -10.51 -4.65 -8.96
C ILE A 70 -10.04 -4.12 -10.32
N LEU A 71 -9.46 -4.99 -11.16
CA LEU A 71 -9.52 -4.85 -12.59
C LEU A 71 -11.01 -4.92 -12.86
N ILE A 72 -11.67 -3.80 -12.61
CA ILE A 72 -12.82 -3.41 -13.37
C ILE A 72 -12.16 -3.20 -14.74
N GLU A 73 -11.98 -4.29 -15.48
CA GLU A 73 -12.64 -4.37 -16.78
C GLU A 73 -14.09 -3.98 -16.49
N LYS A 74 -14.31 -2.68 -16.27
CA LYS A 74 -15.31 -2.04 -17.07
C LYS A 74 -14.70 -2.33 -18.41
N GLU A 75 -15.22 -3.36 -19.07
CA GLU A 75 -15.77 -3.09 -20.38
C GLU A 75 -16.18 -1.62 -20.31
N VAL A 76 -15.31 -0.77 -20.85
CA VAL A 76 -15.77 0.49 -21.37
C VAL A 76 -16.75 -0.04 -22.39
N PHE A 77 -17.98 -0.30 -21.94
CA PHE A 77 -19.16 -0.02 -22.69
C PHE A 77 -18.85 1.38 -23.15
N THR A 78 -18.26 1.42 -24.33
CA THR A 78 -18.42 2.50 -25.26
C THR A 78 -19.92 2.42 -25.47
N GLN A 79 -20.66 2.97 -24.50
CA GLN A 79 -22.05 3.29 -24.63
C GLN A 79 -21.99 4.23 -25.81
N LYS A 80 -22.23 3.64 -26.99
CA LYS A 80 -22.83 4.26 -28.16
C LYS A 80 -23.23 5.68 -27.78
N PRO A 81 -22.55 6.71 -28.27
CA PRO A 81 -22.49 8.03 -27.65
C PRO A 81 -23.89 8.38 -27.15
N GLU A 82 -24.11 8.30 -25.84
CA GLU A 82 -25.23 9.01 -25.25
C GLU A 82 -24.89 10.44 -25.53
N ILE A 83 -25.48 10.97 -26.60
CA ILE A 83 -25.36 12.35 -26.99
C ILE A 83 -25.64 13.12 -25.71
N PHE A 84 -24.60 13.76 -25.15
CA PHE A 84 -24.76 14.62 -23.98
C PHE A 84 -25.86 15.62 -24.35
N THR A 85 -27.06 15.41 -23.81
CA THR A 85 -28.19 16.30 -24.03
C THR A 85 -28.09 17.35 -22.96
N LEU A 86 -27.66 18.55 -23.36
CA LEU A 86 -27.58 19.67 -22.44
C LEU A 86 -28.97 19.92 -21.86
N ASN A 87 -29.08 19.88 -20.54
CA ASN A 87 -30.34 20.14 -19.86
C ASN A 87 -30.67 21.64 -19.89
N GLU A 88 -31.22 22.11 -21.01
CA GLU A 88 -31.61 23.51 -21.23
C GLU A 88 -32.56 24.03 -20.13
N ASN A 89 -33.41 23.15 -19.58
CA ASN A 89 -34.31 23.51 -18.48
C ASN A 89 -33.54 23.84 -17.20
N ALA A 90 -32.50 23.08 -16.87
CA ALA A 90 -31.65 23.37 -15.72
C ALA A 90 -30.83 24.65 -15.92
N LEU A 91 -30.33 24.87 -17.14
CA LEU A 91 -29.61 26.09 -17.51
C LEU A 91 -30.50 27.34 -17.37
N ALA A 92 -31.74 27.26 -17.86
CA ALA A 92 -32.73 28.33 -17.77
C ALA A 92 -33.16 28.62 -16.32
N ARG A 93 -33.38 27.58 -15.51
CA ARG A 93 -33.73 27.74 -14.08
C ARG A 93 -32.65 28.46 -13.28
N LEU A 94 -31.38 28.19 -13.57
CA LEU A 94 -30.23 28.80 -12.90
C LEU A 94 -29.78 30.11 -13.57
N ASN A 95 -30.42 30.49 -14.68
CA ASN A 95 -30.10 31.67 -15.48
C ASN A 95 -28.60 31.77 -15.82
N ILE A 96 -27.97 30.63 -16.15
CA ILE A 96 -26.55 30.57 -16.50
C ILE A 96 -26.38 31.08 -17.93
N SER A 97 -25.53 32.07 -18.11
CA SER A 97 -25.23 32.64 -19.43
C SER A 97 -24.36 31.69 -20.25
N LYS A 98 -24.42 31.83 -21.59
CA LYS A 98 -23.55 31.09 -22.52
C LYS A 98 -22.06 31.19 -22.14
N ARG A 99 -21.63 32.38 -21.71
CA ARG A 99 -20.25 32.62 -21.33
C ARG A 99 -19.85 31.93 -20.03
N GLU A 100 -20.74 31.91 -19.04
CA GLU A 100 -20.51 31.18 -17.79
C GLU A 100 -20.49 29.66 -18.04
N LEU A 101 -21.32 29.16 -18.96
CA LEU A 101 -21.31 27.76 -19.39
C LEU A 101 -19.98 27.37 -20.07
N GLU A 102 -19.48 28.19 -21.00
CA GLU A 102 -18.18 27.96 -21.63
C GLU A 102 -17.04 27.90 -20.60
N VAL A 103 -17.04 28.83 -19.65
CA VAL A 103 -16.05 28.84 -18.55
C VAL A 103 -16.18 27.57 -17.71
N LEU A 104 -17.39 27.13 -17.38
CA LEU A 104 -17.66 25.90 -16.64
C LEU A 104 -17.18 24.63 -17.38
N GLN A 105 -17.39 24.55 -18.69
CA GLN A 105 -16.91 23.46 -19.52
C GLN A 105 -15.38 23.42 -19.55
N LEU A 106 -14.72 24.55 -19.78
CA LEU A 106 -13.26 24.60 -19.74
C LEU A 106 -12.72 24.29 -18.34
N MET A 107 -13.45 24.69 -17.29
CA MET A 107 -13.10 24.31 -15.92
C MET A 107 -13.18 22.80 -15.68
N SER A 108 -14.17 22.11 -16.26
CA SER A 108 -14.34 20.66 -16.11
C SER A 108 -13.25 19.85 -16.83
N THR A 109 -12.66 20.41 -17.89
CA THR A 109 -11.48 19.84 -18.57
C THR A 109 -10.17 20.00 -17.80
N GLY A 110 -10.18 20.71 -16.67
CA GLY A 110 -9.00 20.90 -15.80
C GLY A 110 -8.19 22.17 -16.05
N LEU A 111 -8.62 23.06 -16.96
CA LEU A 111 -7.87 24.27 -17.30
C LEU A 111 -7.86 25.31 -16.16
N SER A 112 -6.70 25.87 -15.85
CA SER A 112 -6.56 26.98 -14.90
C SER A 112 -7.28 28.25 -15.38
N ASN A 113 -7.58 29.17 -14.46
CA ASN A 113 -8.25 30.43 -14.83
C ASN A 113 -7.44 31.28 -15.83
N GLN A 114 -6.10 31.14 -15.82
CA GLN A 114 -5.22 31.82 -16.78
C GLN A 114 -5.34 31.19 -18.18
N GLU A 115 -5.31 29.85 -18.27
CA GLU A 115 -5.49 29.14 -19.55
C GLU A 115 -6.88 29.37 -20.13
N ILE A 116 -7.92 29.40 -19.29
CA ILE A 116 -9.27 29.74 -19.70
C ILE A 116 -9.31 31.17 -20.26
N ALA A 117 -8.68 32.13 -19.57
CA ALA A 117 -8.62 33.52 -20.02
C ALA A 117 -7.97 33.65 -21.41
N LEU A 118 -6.84 32.95 -21.63
CA LEU A 118 -6.16 32.88 -22.92
C LEU A 118 -7.03 32.26 -24.02
N LYS A 119 -7.64 31.10 -23.75
CA LYS A 119 -8.46 30.37 -24.71
C LYS A 119 -9.72 31.14 -25.10
N LEU A 120 -10.25 31.91 -24.16
CA LEU A 120 -11.46 32.70 -24.34
C LEU A 120 -11.18 34.15 -24.75
N PHE A 121 -9.92 34.54 -24.98
CA PHE A 121 -9.46 35.88 -25.36
C PHE A 121 -9.98 37.00 -24.42
N VAL A 122 -9.96 36.75 -23.11
CA VAL A 122 -10.39 37.71 -22.08
C VAL A 122 -9.37 37.84 -20.96
N SER A 123 -9.51 38.85 -20.10
CA SER A 123 -8.61 39.02 -18.96
C SER A 123 -8.85 37.97 -17.86
N LEU A 124 -7.84 37.68 -17.04
CA LEU A 124 -7.98 36.83 -15.86
C LEU A 124 -9.05 37.36 -14.89
N ASN A 125 -9.18 38.68 -14.76
CA ASN A 125 -10.19 39.30 -13.90
C ASN A 125 -11.61 39.04 -14.40
N THR A 126 -11.80 39.03 -15.72
CA THR A 126 -13.07 38.68 -16.37
C THR A 126 -13.46 37.23 -16.03
N ILE A 127 -12.53 36.29 -16.10
CA ILE A 127 -12.78 34.89 -15.70
C ILE A 127 -13.10 34.78 -14.21
N LYS A 128 -12.39 35.49 -13.32
CA LYS A 128 -12.71 35.51 -11.89
C LYS A 128 -14.12 36.02 -11.63
N THR A 129 -14.55 37.05 -12.38
CA THR A 129 -15.91 37.60 -12.28
C THR A 129 -16.96 36.59 -12.76
N HIS A 130 -16.73 35.93 -13.90
CA HIS A 130 -17.61 34.86 -14.38
C HIS A 130 -17.70 33.69 -13.38
N ASN A 131 -16.58 33.28 -12.79
CA ASN A 131 -16.56 32.24 -11.77
C ASN A 131 -17.35 32.64 -10.52
N ALA A 132 -17.21 33.88 -10.05
CA ALA A 132 -17.94 34.36 -8.88
C ALA A 132 -19.47 34.30 -9.11
N ARG A 133 -19.95 34.84 -10.24
CA ARG A 133 -21.37 34.82 -10.61
C ARG A 133 -21.89 33.39 -10.82
N LEU A 134 -21.09 32.54 -11.45
CA LEU A 134 -21.43 31.15 -11.67
C LEU A 134 -21.54 30.39 -10.35
N PHE A 135 -20.63 30.61 -9.41
CA PHE A 135 -20.64 29.97 -8.09
C PHE A 135 -21.83 30.42 -7.26
N GLU A 136 -22.19 31.70 -7.34
CA GLU A 136 -23.41 32.24 -6.75
C GLU A 136 -24.66 31.56 -7.32
N LYS A 137 -24.78 31.47 -8.65
CA LYS A 137 -25.91 30.80 -9.32
C LYS A 137 -26.01 29.30 -9.01
N LEU A 138 -24.88 28.63 -8.83
CA LEU A 138 -24.82 27.21 -8.47
C LEU A 138 -24.88 26.97 -6.95
N GLU A 139 -24.94 28.02 -6.13
CA GLU A 139 -24.93 27.96 -4.67
C GLU A 139 -23.72 27.20 -4.08
N VAL A 140 -22.55 27.36 -4.70
CA VAL A 140 -21.31 26.68 -4.32
C VAL A 140 -20.23 27.70 -3.95
N LYS A 141 -19.21 27.25 -3.19
CA LYS A 141 -18.08 28.10 -2.79
C LYS A 141 -16.78 27.75 -3.50
N ARG A 142 -16.69 26.54 -4.05
CA ARG A 142 -15.45 25.98 -4.61
C ARG A 142 -15.64 25.52 -6.04
N ARG A 143 -14.58 25.65 -6.83
CA ARG A 143 -14.52 25.19 -8.23
C ARG A 143 -14.91 23.70 -8.37
N THR A 144 -14.39 22.84 -7.51
CA THR A 144 -14.70 21.41 -7.57
C THR A 144 -16.18 21.14 -7.32
N GLN A 145 -16.79 21.86 -6.38
CA GLN A 145 -18.23 21.78 -6.10
C GLN A 145 -19.06 22.28 -7.29
N ALA A 146 -18.62 23.35 -7.97
CA ALA A 146 -19.28 23.84 -9.18
C ALA A 146 -19.30 22.78 -10.29
N ILE A 147 -18.17 22.10 -10.51
CA ILE A 147 -18.05 21.04 -11.51
C ILE A 147 -18.95 19.85 -11.12
N GLU A 148 -18.91 19.42 -9.86
CA GLU A 148 -19.73 18.30 -9.38
C GLU A 148 -21.24 18.59 -9.48
N THR A 149 -21.68 19.77 -9.04
CA THR A 149 -23.07 20.20 -9.16
C THR A 149 -23.51 20.28 -10.61
N ALA A 150 -22.67 20.82 -11.49
CA ALA A 150 -22.97 20.94 -12.91
C ALA A 150 -23.09 19.57 -13.63
N LYS A 151 -22.26 18.59 -13.24
CA LYS A 151 -22.39 17.19 -13.70
C LYS A 151 -23.69 16.56 -13.23
N ARG A 152 -24.03 16.73 -11.95
CA ARG A 152 -25.30 16.23 -11.37
C ARG A 152 -26.53 16.81 -12.11
N LEU A 153 -26.45 18.07 -12.51
CA LEU A 153 -27.50 18.75 -13.27
C LEU A 153 -27.49 18.46 -14.77
N HIS A 154 -26.54 17.67 -15.28
CA HIS A 154 -26.37 17.37 -16.70
C HIS A 154 -26.20 18.63 -17.57
N ILE A 155 -25.48 19.64 -17.04
CA ILE A 155 -25.13 20.89 -17.74
C ILE A 155 -23.75 20.77 -18.40
N ILE A 156 -22.90 19.87 -17.88
CA ILE A 156 -21.61 19.51 -18.46
C ILE A 156 -21.44 17.98 -18.44
N PRO A 157 -20.60 17.40 -19.32
CA PRO A 157 -20.26 15.98 -19.32
C PRO A 157 -19.37 15.55 -18.13
#